data_AF-A0A1I7TPD0-F1
#
_entry.id   AF-A0A1I7TPD0-F1
#
_cell.length_a   1.000
_cell.length_b   1.000
_cell.length_c   1.000
_cell.angle_alpha   90.00
_cell.angle_beta   90.00
_cell.angle_gamma   90.00
#
_symmetry.space_group_name_H-M   'P 1'
#
loop_
_entity.id
_entity.type
_entity.pdbx_description
1 polymer ?
#
loop_
_entity_poly.entity_id
_entity_poly.type
_entity_poly.pdbx_seq_one_letter_code
_entity_poly.pdbx_strand_id
1 'polypeptide(L)'
;MSSSPVPFVRSTSDTVNYAFYRTMFSVEKALRGELFYPNIIDPILLNSIRLTADSYKDKDRIEGLKTQKTVERLAKEGKMMKVDSVLYDFHQFLFEIVEEAKIEGSRLRRKDDEVVVEKKEDTVAKNGHQMDELISMMTAMKVEMENKMHEMLQELKKLESAQEEIKKAQKVADTEYCRLKAMEAQLIKKDDELDQLNDTIIWYKKDGQVREANWVRRMEEKDEEMSRLWKMIHEIKWKRYLENEENKKTENELRNASDYFEGLLIQYIRSYRKELEEAKDRELKLIKQIKEKEGEMETLKKRVKEEEEKNMEDDELLEKLADSEEEVYKLNEEVVHLNKKMEMMSDSFEKLTREMAQKQKETESELEGVKKELKEAKDELDSIYEEDEADMANFY
;
A
#
# COMPACT_ATOMS: atom_id res chain seq x y z
N MET A 1 39.73 -18.58 -28.18
CA MET A 1 39.66 -17.27 -27.48
C MET A 1 38.54 -16.47 -28.12
N SER A 2 37.63 -15.87 -27.34
CA SER A 2 36.57 -15.03 -27.89
C SER A 2 37.15 -13.68 -28.29
N SER A 3 36.93 -13.28 -29.55
CA SER A 3 37.43 -12.01 -30.13
C SER A 3 36.40 -10.88 -30.09
N SER A 4 35.33 -11.02 -29.29
CA SER A 4 34.41 -9.91 -29.03
C SER A 4 35.14 -8.83 -28.20
N PRO A 5 35.29 -7.59 -28.71
CA PRO A 5 35.87 -6.52 -27.91
C PRO A 5 34.98 -6.28 -26.70
N VAL A 6 35.55 -6.39 -25.49
CA VAL A 6 34.84 -6.09 -24.25
C VAL A 6 34.42 -4.62 -24.33
N PRO A 7 33.11 -4.30 -24.36
CA PRO A 7 32.70 -2.91 -24.32
C PRO A 7 33.08 -2.39 -22.93
N PHE A 8 34.07 -1.49 -22.89
CA PHE A 8 34.32 -0.67 -21.71
C PHE A 8 33.12 0.27 -21.54
N VAL A 9 32.05 -0.24 -20.93
CA VAL A 9 30.89 0.53 -20.52
C VAL A 9 31.29 1.37 -19.30
N ARG A 10 32.11 2.39 -19.55
CA ARG A 10 32.27 3.53 -18.66
C ARG A 10 30.88 4.10 -18.40
N SER A 11 30.63 4.58 -17.17
CA SER A 11 29.34 5.19 -16.91
C SER A 11 29.17 6.41 -17.83
N THR A 12 27.93 6.77 -18.16
CA THR A 12 27.67 7.94 -19.00
C THR A 12 28.23 9.23 -18.39
N SER A 13 28.35 9.29 -17.06
CA SER A 13 29.05 10.34 -16.32
C SER A 13 30.56 10.34 -16.60
N ASP A 14 31.23 9.17 -16.53
CA ASP A 14 32.67 9.05 -16.81
C ASP A 14 33.03 9.44 -18.25
N THR A 15 32.15 9.14 -19.22
CA THR A 15 32.35 9.52 -20.63
C THR A 15 32.28 11.04 -20.81
N VAL A 16 31.30 11.71 -20.21
CA VAL A 16 31.19 13.18 -20.26
C VAL A 16 32.36 13.84 -19.53
N ASN A 17 32.73 13.36 -18.33
CA ASN A 17 33.87 13.87 -17.58
C ASN A 17 35.20 13.69 -18.32
N TYR A 18 35.42 12.53 -18.95
CA TYR A 18 36.62 12.28 -19.76
C TYR A 18 36.69 13.20 -20.98
N ALA A 19 35.57 13.45 -21.64
CA ALA A 19 35.49 14.39 -22.75
C ALA A 19 35.83 15.82 -22.30
N PHE A 20 35.21 16.32 -21.22
CA PHE A 20 35.52 17.61 -20.59
C PHE A 20 37.02 17.79 -20.30
N TYR A 21 37.65 16.86 -19.58
CA TYR A 21 39.09 16.98 -19.24
C TYR A 21 39.98 16.98 -20.49
N ARG A 22 39.63 16.21 -21.52
CA ARG A 22 40.38 16.16 -22.79
C ARG A 22 40.22 17.45 -23.60
N THR A 23 39.02 18.05 -23.59
CA THR A 23 38.75 19.34 -24.23
C THR A 23 39.52 20.46 -23.53
N MET A 24 39.46 20.53 -22.20
CA MET A 24 40.19 21.56 -21.44
C MET A 24 41.70 21.51 -21.64
N PHE A 25 42.30 20.32 -21.67
CA PHE A 25 43.71 20.16 -22.04
C PHE A 25 44.01 20.68 -23.46
N SER A 26 43.09 20.46 -24.39
CA SER A 26 43.20 20.92 -25.78
C SER A 26 43.03 22.44 -25.91
N VAL A 27 42.13 23.05 -25.14
CA VAL A 27 41.94 24.51 -25.01
C VAL A 27 43.18 25.18 -24.46
N GLU A 28 43.74 24.68 -23.35
CA GLU A 28 44.98 25.24 -22.79
C GLU A 28 46.15 25.16 -23.77
N LYS A 29 46.25 24.05 -24.53
CA LYS A 29 47.27 23.91 -25.57
C LYS A 29 47.02 24.87 -26.75
N ALA A 30 45.76 25.02 -27.18
CA ALA A 30 45.37 25.93 -28.25
C ALA A 30 45.68 27.40 -27.94
N LEU A 31 45.41 27.83 -26.70
CA LEU A 31 45.69 29.20 -26.22
C LEU A 31 47.19 29.51 -26.16
N ARG A 32 48.02 28.51 -25.80
CA ARG A 32 49.50 28.63 -25.81
C ARG A 32 50.09 28.55 -27.23
N GLY A 33 49.43 27.82 -28.14
CA GLY A 33 49.88 27.59 -29.51
C GLY A 33 50.61 26.27 -29.72
N GLU A 34 50.68 25.82 -30.97
CA GLU A 34 51.23 24.50 -31.34
C GLU A 34 52.76 24.47 -31.53
N LEU A 35 53.43 25.63 -31.56
CA LEU A 35 54.87 25.74 -31.72
C LEU A 35 55.59 25.75 -30.37
N PHE A 36 56.57 24.85 -30.22
CA PHE A 36 57.48 24.77 -29.08
C PHE A 36 58.36 26.03 -29.00
N TYR A 37 57.90 27.05 -28.28
CA TYR A 37 58.75 28.14 -27.81
C TYR A 37 59.36 27.82 -26.44
N PRO A 38 60.48 28.47 -26.04
CA PRO A 38 61.08 28.26 -24.74
C PRO A 38 60.09 28.53 -23.59
N ASN A 39 60.28 27.88 -22.44
CA ASN A 39 59.41 27.95 -21.25
C ASN A 39 59.29 29.35 -20.58
N ILE A 40 59.77 30.41 -21.24
CA ILE A 40 59.76 31.79 -20.77
C ILE A 40 58.57 32.52 -21.43
N ILE A 41 57.37 32.16 -21.00
CA ILE A 41 56.15 32.92 -21.31
C ILE A 41 56.08 34.10 -20.35
N ASP A 42 55.83 35.31 -20.85
CA ASP A 42 55.65 36.49 -20.02
C ASP A 42 54.54 36.25 -18.96
N PRO A 43 54.76 36.57 -17.67
CA PRO A 43 53.74 36.40 -16.63
C PRO A 43 52.38 37.07 -16.94
N ILE A 44 52.37 38.18 -17.66
CA ILE A 44 51.17 38.93 -18.09
C ILE A 44 50.40 38.14 -19.16
N LEU A 45 51.11 37.61 -20.17
CA LEU A 45 50.52 36.74 -21.19
C LEU A 45 50.01 35.43 -20.57
N LEU A 46 50.77 34.83 -19.66
CA LEU A 46 50.37 33.62 -18.94
C LEU A 46 49.10 33.82 -18.10
N ASN A 47 48.96 34.99 -17.45
CA ASN A 47 47.75 35.33 -16.70
C ASN A 47 46.54 35.54 -17.63
N SER A 48 46.76 36.19 -18.78
CA SER A 48 45.73 36.38 -19.81
C SER A 48 45.24 35.05 -20.37
N ILE A 49 46.16 34.12 -20.68
CA ILE A 49 45.84 32.75 -21.11
C ILE A 49 45.02 32.00 -20.05
N ARG A 50 45.37 32.11 -18.76
CA ARG A 50 44.62 31.47 -17.66
C ARG A 50 43.18 31.97 -17.57
N LEU A 51 42.98 33.30 -17.54
CA LEU A 51 41.65 33.91 -17.47
C LEU A 51 40.78 33.53 -18.68
N THR A 52 41.37 33.45 -19.88
CA THR A 52 40.68 32.98 -21.08
C THR A 52 40.33 31.49 -20.97
N ALA A 53 41.24 30.64 -20.48
CA ALA A 53 40.98 29.20 -20.28
C ALA A 53 39.86 28.93 -19.26
N ASP A 54 39.81 29.66 -18.14
CA ASP A 54 38.73 29.52 -17.15
C ASP A 54 37.36 29.92 -17.72
N SER A 55 37.29 30.89 -18.65
CA SER A 55 36.04 31.23 -19.35
C SER A 55 35.52 30.07 -20.23
N TYR A 56 36.40 29.36 -20.94
CA TYR A 56 36.04 28.16 -21.70
C TYR A 56 35.63 26.99 -20.80
N LYS A 57 36.28 26.86 -19.64
CA LYS A 57 35.98 25.83 -18.63
C LYS A 57 34.57 25.96 -18.07
N ASP A 58 34.09 27.17 -17.83
CA ASP A 58 32.72 27.39 -17.38
C ASP A 58 31.70 27.11 -18.50
N LYS A 59 31.98 27.51 -19.76
CA LYS A 59 31.16 27.13 -20.93
C LYS A 59 31.03 25.60 -21.05
N ASP A 60 32.17 24.88 -21.05
CA ASP A 60 32.23 23.43 -21.17
C ASP A 60 31.49 22.74 -20.01
N ARG A 61 31.72 23.18 -18.77
CA ARG A 61 31.05 22.65 -17.58
C ARG A 61 29.53 22.80 -17.62
N ILE A 62 29.01 23.93 -18.12
CA ILE A 62 27.56 24.17 -18.23
C ILE A 62 26.93 23.21 -19.24
N GLU A 63 27.52 23.07 -20.43
CA GLU A 63 26.98 22.20 -21.47
C GLU A 63 27.19 20.71 -21.13
N GLY A 64 28.31 20.34 -20.50
CA GLY A 64 28.55 19.00 -19.98
C GLY A 64 27.49 18.57 -18.95
N LEU A 65 27.11 19.44 -18.01
CA LEU A 65 26.02 19.17 -17.06
C LEU A 65 24.64 19.05 -17.73
N LYS A 66 24.38 19.83 -18.79
CA LYS A 66 23.14 19.77 -19.59
C LYS A 66 23.07 18.47 -20.41
N THR A 67 24.19 18.07 -21.01
CA THR A 67 24.36 16.79 -21.71
C THR A 67 24.19 15.61 -20.75
N GLN A 68 24.88 15.60 -19.60
CA GLN A 68 24.78 14.54 -18.60
C GLN A 68 23.32 14.32 -18.16
N LYS A 69 22.60 15.37 -17.74
CA LYS A 69 21.19 15.27 -17.36
C LYS A 69 20.30 14.74 -18.48
N THR A 70 20.58 15.11 -19.73
CA THR A 70 19.84 14.64 -20.90
C THR A 70 20.09 13.17 -21.18
N VAL A 71 21.35 12.73 -21.12
CA VAL A 71 21.77 11.34 -21.29
C VAL A 71 21.21 10.45 -20.18
N GLU A 72 21.31 10.86 -18.91
CA GLU A 72 20.73 10.11 -17.78
C GLU A 72 19.21 9.93 -17.90
N ARG A 73 18.50 10.95 -18.37
CA ARG A 73 17.06 10.87 -18.66
C ARG A 73 16.78 9.88 -19.80
N LEU A 74 17.48 10.00 -20.93
CA LEU A 74 17.27 9.11 -22.08
C LEU A 74 17.63 7.65 -21.78
N ALA A 75 18.64 7.41 -20.96
CA ALA A 75 19.01 6.08 -20.46
C ALA A 75 17.91 5.49 -19.56
N LYS A 76 17.33 6.27 -18.63
CA LYS A 76 16.18 5.86 -17.80
C LYS A 76 14.93 5.58 -18.64
N GLU A 77 14.74 6.30 -19.74
CA GLU A 77 13.66 6.08 -20.71
C GLU A 77 13.93 4.91 -21.69
N GLY A 78 15.09 4.23 -21.60
CA GLY A 78 15.46 3.13 -22.49
C GLY A 78 15.83 3.55 -23.92
N LYS A 79 15.97 4.85 -24.20
CA LYS A 79 16.15 5.43 -25.54
C LYS A 79 17.62 5.51 -25.94
N MET A 80 18.35 4.40 -25.87
CA MET A 80 19.82 4.38 -26.09
C MET A 80 20.24 4.95 -27.45
N MET A 81 19.51 4.68 -28.54
CA MET A 81 19.77 5.29 -29.87
C MET A 81 19.77 6.82 -29.88
N LYS A 82 19.13 7.48 -28.89
CA LYS A 82 19.13 8.95 -28.74
C LYS A 82 20.27 9.45 -27.85
N VAL A 83 20.87 8.58 -27.03
CA VAL A 83 22.05 8.92 -26.22
C VAL A 83 23.25 9.19 -27.12
N ASP A 84 23.48 8.33 -28.12
CA ASP A 84 24.60 8.49 -29.05
C ASP A 84 24.51 9.80 -29.86
N SER A 85 23.30 10.18 -30.29
CA SER A 85 23.05 11.48 -30.94
C SER A 85 23.39 12.67 -30.03
N VAL A 86 22.98 12.62 -28.75
CA VAL A 86 23.26 13.70 -27.79
C VAL A 86 24.74 13.78 -27.44
N LEU A 87 25.45 12.63 -27.38
CA LEU A 87 26.89 12.60 -27.19
C LEU A 87 27.65 13.10 -28.44
N TYR A 88 27.13 12.84 -29.64
CA TYR A 88 27.68 13.39 -30.88
C TYR A 88 27.57 14.93 -30.91
N ASP A 89 26.39 15.48 -30.61
CA ASP A 89 26.17 16.93 -30.54
C ASP A 89 27.08 17.58 -29.49
N PHE A 90 27.27 16.94 -28.34
CA PHE A 90 28.21 17.39 -27.31
C PHE A 90 29.67 17.36 -27.80
N HIS A 91 30.10 16.29 -28.49
CA HIS A 91 31.45 16.24 -29.07
C HIS A 91 31.70 17.32 -30.14
N GLN A 92 30.68 17.67 -30.93
CA GLN A 92 30.74 18.78 -31.89
C GLN A 92 30.94 20.13 -31.17
N PHE A 93 30.17 20.40 -30.12
CA PHE A 93 30.33 21.59 -29.28
C PHE A 93 31.73 21.68 -28.63
N LEU A 94 32.27 20.57 -28.13
CA LEU A 94 33.63 20.52 -27.57
C LEU A 94 34.71 20.84 -28.61
N PHE A 95 34.51 20.41 -29.87
CA PHE A 95 35.42 20.73 -30.97
C PHE A 95 35.39 22.23 -31.30
N GLU A 96 34.19 22.83 -31.36
CA GLU A 96 34.00 24.27 -31.60
C GLU A 96 34.70 25.13 -30.53
N ILE A 97 34.62 24.74 -29.24
CA ILE A 97 35.36 25.38 -28.14
C ILE A 97 36.88 25.39 -28.38
N VAL A 98 37.45 24.29 -28.90
CA VAL A 98 38.90 24.19 -29.17
C VAL A 98 39.31 25.06 -30.35
N GLU A 99 38.48 25.15 -31.41
CA GLU A 99 38.75 26.05 -32.54
C GLU A 99 38.61 27.53 -32.16
N GLU A 100 37.60 27.91 -31.36
CA GLU A 100 37.53 29.28 -30.78
C GLU A 100 38.82 29.61 -30.00
N ALA A 101 39.30 28.67 -29.17
CA ALA A 101 40.51 28.85 -28.36
C ALA A 101 41.79 28.98 -29.22
N LYS A 102 41.89 28.29 -30.36
CA LYS A 102 43.02 28.46 -31.31
C LYS A 102 43.03 29.86 -31.93
N ILE A 103 41.84 30.38 -32.27
CA ILE A 103 41.69 31.73 -32.85
C ILE A 103 42.10 32.78 -31.82
N GLU A 104 41.57 32.71 -30.59
CA GLU A 104 41.88 33.70 -29.56
C GLU A 104 43.34 33.60 -29.07
N GLY A 105 43.90 32.40 -28.94
CA GLY A 105 45.33 32.18 -28.65
C GLY A 105 46.25 32.75 -29.74
N SER A 106 45.79 32.78 -30.99
CA SER A 106 46.50 33.45 -32.10
C SER A 106 46.34 34.97 -32.07
N ARG A 107 45.23 35.48 -31.52
CA ARG A 107 44.97 36.92 -31.35
C ARG A 107 45.75 37.52 -30.18
N LEU A 108 45.93 36.77 -29.10
CA LEU A 108 46.74 37.18 -27.94
C LEU A 108 48.21 37.39 -28.33
N ARG A 109 48.81 36.45 -29.07
CA ARG A 109 50.24 36.52 -29.48
C ARG A 109 50.59 37.72 -30.36
N ARG A 110 49.71 38.12 -31.29
CA ARG A 110 49.95 39.28 -32.18
C ARG A 110 50.07 40.63 -31.47
N LYS A 111 49.77 40.71 -30.17
CA LYS A 111 49.90 41.95 -29.38
C LYS A 111 51.28 42.13 -28.75
N ASP A 112 52.11 41.08 -28.71
CA ASP A 112 53.39 41.09 -28.02
C ASP A 112 54.59 41.24 -28.99
N ASP A 113 54.46 40.83 -30.26
CA ASP A 113 55.55 40.82 -31.25
C ASP A 113 55.90 42.21 -31.86
N GLU A 114 55.24 43.31 -31.45
CA GLU A 114 55.30 44.62 -32.14
C GLU A 114 56.33 45.61 -31.56
N VAL A 115 57.40 45.13 -30.90
CA VAL A 115 58.43 45.98 -30.26
C VAL A 115 59.87 45.49 -30.53
N VAL A 116 60.78 46.44 -30.80
CA VAL A 116 62.27 46.36 -30.88
C VAL A 116 62.94 46.04 -32.23
N VAL A 117 63.52 47.07 -32.89
CA VAL A 117 64.74 47.00 -33.76
C VAL A 117 65.47 48.36 -33.77
N GLU A 118 66.80 48.42 -33.56
CA GLU A 118 67.71 49.43 -34.19
C GLU A 118 69.23 49.21 -33.95
N LYS A 119 70.07 49.41 -35.01
CA LYS A 119 71.49 49.88 -35.06
C LYS A 119 72.65 48.98 -34.49
N LYS A 120 73.94 49.01 -34.93
CA LYS A 120 74.72 49.66 -36.04
C LYS A 120 76.16 49.04 -36.21
N GLU A 121 76.74 49.13 -37.43
CA GLU A 121 78.14 49.52 -37.89
C GLU A 121 79.45 49.37 -37.04
N ASP A 122 80.73 49.38 -37.52
CA ASP A 122 81.45 49.13 -38.83
C ASP A 122 83.02 49.39 -38.70
N THR A 123 83.86 49.16 -39.75
CA THR A 123 85.25 49.72 -40.08
C THR A 123 86.57 49.25 -39.37
N VAL A 124 87.85 49.53 -39.82
CA VAL A 124 88.64 49.41 -41.11
C VAL A 124 90.18 49.79 -40.97
N ALA A 125 91.08 49.19 -41.80
CA ALA A 125 92.44 49.51 -42.40
C ALA A 125 93.32 50.81 -42.06
N LYS A 126 94.61 51.09 -42.47
CA LYS A 126 95.76 50.44 -43.23
C LYS A 126 97.11 51.30 -43.26
N ASN A 127 98.29 50.69 -43.54
CA ASN A 127 99.55 51.23 -44.20
C ASN A 127 100.36 52.43 -43.57
N GLY A 128 101.60 52.86 -43.97
CA GLY A 128 102.72 52.34 -44.81
C GLY A 128 103.73 53.41 -45.37
N HIS A 129 105.04 53.07 -45.61
CA HIS A 129 106.05 53.64 -46.60
C HIS A 129 106.49 55.17 -46.57
N GLN A 130 107.57 55.73 -47.21
CA GLN A 130 108.80 55.30 -47.98
C GLN A 130 109.91 56.45 -48.06
N MET A 131 110.94 56.32 -48.95
CA MET A 131 111.95 57.31 -49.49
C MET A 131 113.22 57.61 -48.64
N ASP A 132 114.50 57.49 -49.07
CA ASP A 132 115.24 57.45 -50.37
C ASP A 132 115.28 58.83 -51.11
N GLU A 133 116.35 59.36 -51.74
CA GLU A 133 117.60 58.77 -52.25
C GLU A 133 118.67 59.88 -52.54
N LEU A 134 119.74 60.06 -51.72
CA LEU A 134 120.84 61.02 -52.04
C LEU A 134 122.24 60.63 -51.53
N ILE A 135 122.36 59.62 -50.67
CA ILE A 135 123.64 59.16 -50.11
C ILE A 135 124.30 58.09 -51.03
N SER A 136 123.75 57.91 -52.23
CA SER A 136 123.88 56.76 -53.15
C SER A 136 125.27 56.50 -53.80
N MET A 137 126.35 57.09 -53.27
CA MET A 137 127.72 56.83 -53.74
C MET A 137 128.75 56.69 -52.61
N MET A 138 128.56 57.38 -51.49
CA MET A 138 129.22 57.00 -50.22
C MET A 138 128.56 55.78 -49.58
N THR A 139 127.36 55.39 -50.03
CA THR A 139 126.80 54.05 -49.82
C THR A 139 127.81 53.01 -50.29
N ALA A 140 127.94 52.65 -51.58
CA ALA A 140 128.66 51.45 -52.08
C ALA A 140 129.68 50.74 -51.13
N MET A 141 130.77 51.38 -50.68
CA MET A 141 131.71 50.79 -49.70
C MET A 141 131.22 50.80 -48.24
N LYS A 142 130.60 51.89 -47.79
CA LYS A 142 129.88 51.92 -46.51
C LYS A 142 128.76 50.88 -46.51
N VAL A 143 128.16 50.59 -47.67
CA VAL A 143 127.11 49.59 -47.97
C VAL A 143 127.66 48.18 -48.11
N GLU A 144 128.96 47.91 -48.24
CA GLU A 144 129.42 46.52 -48.08
C GLU A 144 129.58 46.17 -46.59
N MET A 145 130.14 47.08 -45.79
CA MET A 145 130.19 46.93 -44.33
C MET A 145 128.82 47.13 -43.68
N GLU A 146 128.01 48.07 -44.15
CA GLU A 146 126.62 48.22 -43.77
C GLU A 146 125.80 47.07 -44.31
N ASN A 147 125.98 46.51 -45.52
CA ASN A 147 125.23 45.30 -45.89
C ASN A 147 125.63 44.12 -45.01
N LYS A 148 126.88 43.91 -44.62
CA LYS A 148 127.23 42.83 -43.67
C LYS A 148 126.74 43.12 -42.25
N MET A 149 126.80 44.37 -41.78
CA MET A 149 126.27 44.78 -40.49
C MET A 149 124.74 44.81 -40.48
N HIS A 150 124.10 45.08 -41.62
CA HIS A 150 122.67 45.13 -41.85
C HIS A 150 122.12 43.73 -42.14
N GLU A 151 122.88 42.83 -42.76
CA GLU A 151 122.61 41.39 -42.80
C GLU A 151 122.69 40.84 -41.38
N MET A 152 123.76 41.11 -40.61
CA MET A 152 123.81 40.71 -39.19
C MET A 152 122.70 41.38 -38.36
N LEU A 153 122.36 42.66 -38.55
CA LEU A 153 121.25 43.32 -37.87
C LEU A 153 119.88 42.85 -38.36
N GLN A 154 119.77 42.35 -39.59
CA GLN A 154 118.54 41.80 -40.17
C GLN A 154 118.38 40.32 -39.78
N GLU A 155 119.47 39.58 -39.59
CA GLU A 155 119.49 38.27 -38.93
C GLU A 155 119.22 38.39 -37.43
N LEU A 156 119.79 39.37 -36.75
CA LEU A 156 119.43 39.70 -35.36
C LEU A 156 117.98 40.18 -35.26
N LYS A 157 117.46 40.99 -36.19
CA LYS A 157 116.03 41.32 -36.26
C LYS A 157 115.16 40.12 -36.63
N LYS A 158 115.62 39.18 -37.45
CA LYS A 158 114.92 37.91 -37.72
C LYS A 158 114.93 37.02 -36.48
N LEU A 159 116.01 36.98 -35.70
CA LEU A 159 116.12 36.27 -34.43
C LEU A 159 115.27 36.93 -33.34
N GLU A 160 115.26 38.26 -33.23
CA GLU A 160 114.37 39.01 -32.34
C GLU A 160 112.91 38.82 -32.75
N SER A 161 112.57 38.92 -34.05
CA SER A 161 111.21 38.64 -34.55
C SER A 161 110.80 37.20 -34.27
N ALA A 162 111.67 36.22 -34.53
CA ALA A 162 111.42 34.82 -34.22
C ALA A 162 111.28 34.59 -32.71
N GLN A 163 112.06 35.28 -31.87
CA GLN A 163 111.95 35.19 -30.41
C GLN A 163 110.68 35.89 -29.89
N GLU A 164 110.27 36.99 -30.52
CA GLU A 164 109.02 37.71 -30.26
C GLU A 164 107.81 36.86 -30.69
N GLU A 165 107.91 36.17 -31.83
CA GLU A 165 106.94 35.19 -32.34
C GLU A 165 106.86 33.95 -31.46
N ILE A 166 108.00 33.41 -30.99
CA ILE A 166 108.03 32.31 -30.00
C ILE A 166 107.40 32.77 -28.68
N LYS A 167 107.72 33.97 -28.18
CA LYS A 167 107.06 34.54 -26.97
C LYS A 167 105.57 34.76 -27.17
N LYS A 168 105.12 35.17 -28.36
CA LYS A 168 103.70 35.32 -28.71
C LYS A 168 103.02 33.95 -28.79
N ALA A 169 103.61 32.99 -29.49
CA ALA A 169 103.11 31.62 -29.59
C ALA A 169 103.04 30.93 -28.23
N GLN A 170 104.03 31.13 -27.36
CA GLN A 170 104.01 30.60 -26.00
C GLN A 170 102.94 31.27 -25.13
N LYS A 171 102.76 32.59 -25.21
CA LYS A 171 101.62 33.27 -24.56
C LYS A 171 100.27 32.75 -25.07
N VAL A 172 100.14 32.49 -26.38
CA VAL A 172 98.92 31.89 -26.95
C VAL A 172 98.71 30.49 -26.38
N ALA A 173 99.73 29.64 -26.38
CA ALA A 173 99.67 28.29 -25.80
C ALA A 173 99.32 28.30 -24.30
N ASP A 174 99.88 29.23 -23.51
CA ASP A 174 99.55 29.40 -22.09
C ASP A 174 98.09 29.83 -21.89
N THR A 175 97.57 30.76 -22.71
CA THR A 175 96.15 31.15 -22.68
C THR A 175 95.23 30.02 -23.12
N GLU A 176 95.64 29.21 -24.10
CA GLU A 176 94.89 28.06 -24.59
C GLU A 176 94.87 26.92 -23.57
N TYR A 177 96.00 26.64 -22.91
CA TYR A 177 96.07 25.71 -21.78
C TYR A 177 95.16 26.14 -20.62
N CYS A 178 95.16 27.44 -20.26
CA CYS A 178 94.27 27.97 -19.22
C CYS A 178 92.79 27.83 -19.62
N ARG A 179 92.45 28.05 -20.90
CA ARG A 179 91.09 27.86 -21.44
C ARG A 179 90.68 26.39 -21.40
N LEU A 180 91.55 25.47 -21.81
CA LEU A 180 91.29 24.02 -21.78
C LEU A 180 91.07 23.54 -20.34
N LYS A 181 91.90 23.97 -19.39
CA LYS A 181 91.74 23.64 -17.97
C LYS A 181 90.45 24.21 -17.36
N ALA A 182 90.02 25.40 -17.80
CA ALA A 182 88.72 25.95 -17.40
C ALA A 182 87.54 25.17 -18.00
N MET A 183 87.66 24.65 -19.23
CA MET A 183 86.68 23.76 -19.85
C MET A 183 86.62 22.39 -19.16
N GLU A 184 87.76 21.81 -18.80
CA GLU A 184 87.87 20.56 -18.02
C GLU A 184 87.14 20.69 -16.67
N ALA A 185 87.37 21.78 -15.93
CA ALA A 185 86.65 22.05 -14.68
C ALA A 185 85.13 22.26 -14.87
N GLN A 186 84.70 22.80 -16.01
CA GLN A 186 83.27 22.91 -16.36
C GLN A 186 82.65 21.55 -16.72
N LEU A 187 83.39 20.66 -17.38
CA LEU A 187 82.94 19.30 -17.70
C LEU A 187 82.78 18.47 -16.43
N ILE A 188 83.76 18.47 -15.52
CA ILE A 188 83.65 17.79 -14.22
C ILE A 188 82.40 18.25 -13.45
N LYS A 189 82.15 19.57 -13.39
CA LYS A 189 80.94 20.10 -12.76
C LYS A 189 79.66 19.63 -13.47
N LYS A 190 79.67 19.46 -14.80
CA LYS A 190 78.53 18.96 -15.56
C LYS A 190 78.27 17.47 -15.33
N ASP A 191 79.32 16.68 -15.12
CA ASP A 191 79.20 15.29 -14.71
C ASP A 191 78.61 15.18 -13.29
N ASP A 192 79.07 16.00 -12.33
CA ASP A 192 78.46 16.09 -10.99
C ASP A 192 76.95 16.47 -11.03
N GLU A 193 76.58 17.42 -11.91
CA GLU A 193 75.19 17.84 -12.12
C GLU A 193 74.35 16.71 -12.77
N LEU A 194 74.95 15.88 -13.63
CA LEU A 194 74.29 14.72 -14.26
C LEU A 194 74.05 13.58 -13.26
N ASP A 195 75.01 13.29 -12.38
CA ASP A 195 74.86 12.25 -11.36
C ASP A 195 73.78 12.61 -10.33
N GLN A 196 73.71 13.86 -9.89
CA GLN A 196 72.60 14.34 -9.04
C GLN A 196 71.22 14.22 -9.72
N LEU A 197 71.16 14.46 -11.03
CA LEU A 197 69.94 14.28 -11.81
C LEU A 197 69.58 12.79 -11.97
N ASN A 198 70.56 11.92 -12.17
CA ASN A 198 70.37 10.46 -12.23
C ASN A 198 69.83 9.92 -10.90
N ASP A 199 70.41 10.30 -9.76
CA ASP A 199 69.90 9.93 -8.43
C ASP A 199 68.47 10.40 -8.21
N THR A 200 68.15 11.62 -8.64
CA THR A 200 66.80 12.19 -8.58
C THR A 200 65.82 11.36 -9.43
N ILE A 201 66.21 10.96 -10.64
CA ILE A 201 65.41 10.10 -11.53
C ILE A 201 65.20 8.70 -10.91
N ILE A 202 66.24 8.12 -10.29
CA ILE A 202 66.15 6.84 -9.59
C ILE A 202 65.17 6.93 -8.40
N TRP A 203 65.25 8.02 -7.63
CA TRP A 203 64.32 8.27 -6.52
C TRP A 203 62.87 8.37 -7.00
N TYR A 204 62.59 9.19 -8.02
CA TYR A 204 61.24 9.31 -8.59
C TYR A 204 60.72 7.98 -9.18
N LYS A 205 61.56 7.17 -9.82
CA LYS A 205 61.18 5.83 -10.29
C LYS A 205 60.80 4.91 -9.13
N LYS A 206 61.60 4.89 -8.06
CA LYS A 206 61.36 4.04 -6.88
C LYS A 206 60.10 4.48 -6.11
N ASP A 207 59.92 5.78 -5.90
CA ASP A 207 58.73 6.33 -5.27
C ASP A 207 57.46 6.11 -6.13
N GLY A 208 57.58 6.23 -7.46
CA GLY A 208 56.53 5.85 -8.41
C GLY A 208 56.10 4.39 -8.26
N GLN A 209 57.06 3.46 -8.25
CA GLN A 209 56.81 2.02 -8.03
C GLN A 209 56.17 1.74 -6.67
N VAL A 210 56.58 2.43 -5.60
CA VAL A 210 55.97 2.29 -4.26
C VAL A 210 54.53 2.82 -4.27
N ARG A 211 54.25 3.93 -4.95
CA ARG A 211 52.88 4.46 -5.09
C ARG A 211 51.99 3.53 -5.91
N GLU A 212 52.50 2.97 -7.01
CA GLU A 212 51.80 1.99 -7.84
C GLU A 212 51.49 0.70 -7.05
N ALA A 213 52.47 0.11 -6.37
CA ALA A 213 52.27 -1.07 -5.54
C ALA A 213 51.30 -0.84 -4.37
N ASN A 214 51.30 0.36 -3.77
CA ASN A 214 50.31 0.74 -2.76
C ASN A 214 48.90 0.90 -3.34
N TRP A 215 48.78 1.35 -4.60
CA TRP A 215 47.49 1.47 -5.28
C TRP A 215 46.93 0.10 -5.67
N VAL A 216 47.76 -0.79 -6.23
CA VAL A 216 47.39 -2.18 -6.53
C VAL A 216 46.88 -2.90 -5.28
N ARG A 217 47.60 -2.84 -4.16
CA ARG A 217 47.16 -3.46 -2.89
C ARG A 217 45.79 -2.95 -2.43
N ARG A 218 45.53 -1.65 -2.53
CA ARG A 218 44.23 -1.07 -2.17
C ARG A 218 43.10 -1.52 -3.09
N MET A 219 43.39 -1.77 -4.37
CA MET A 219 42.42 -2.35 -5.31
C MET A 219 42.13 -3.81 -4.95
N GLU A 220 43.15 -4.62 -4.66
CA GLU A 220 43.00 -6.01 -4.20
C GLU A 220 42.19 -6.10 -2.90
N GLU A 221 42.49 -5.26 -1.90
CA GLU A 221 41.73 -5.13 -0.65
C GLU A 221 40.23 -4.81 -0.91
N LYS A 222 39.94 -3.97 -1.91
CA LYS A 222 38.58 -3.58 -2.30
C LYS A 222 37.86 -4.67 -3.09
N ASP A 223 38.56 -5.39 -3.96
CA ASP A 223 38.00 -6.54 -4.70
C ASP A 223 37.70 -7.71 -3.75
N GLU A 224 38.51 -7.91 -2.71
CA GLU A 224 38.20 -8.84 -1.61
C GLU A 224 36.96 -8.40 -0.81
N GLU A 225 36.87 -7.13 -0.42
CA GLU A 225 35.72 -6.59 0.30
C GLU A 225 34.42 -6.75 -0.52
N MET A 226 34.47 -6.37 -1.80
CA MET A 226 33.37 -6.58 -2.75
C MET A 226 33.00 -8.06 -2.88
N SER A 227 33.98 -8.97 -2.94
CA SER A 227 33.74 -10.41 -3.00
C SER A 227 33.06 -10.95 -1.73
N ARG A 228 33.39 -10.40 -0.55
CA ARG A 228 32.71 -10.74 0.72
C ARG A 228 31.27 -10.21 0.73
N LEU A 229 31.05 -8.97 0.29
CA LEU A 229 29.72 -8.37 0.18
C LEU A 229 28.82 -9.14 -0.82
N TRP A 230 29.35 -9.57 -1.96
CA TRP A 230 28.60 -10.38 -2.92
C TRP A 230 28.16 -11.73 -2.35
N LYS A 231 29.02 -12.41 -1.59
CA LYS A 231 28.66 -13.64 -0.86
C LYS A 231 27.53 -13.39 0.14
N MET A 232 27.66 -12.35 0.96
CA MET A 232 26.62 -11.96 1.94
C MET A 232 25.28 -11.61 1.26
N ILE A 233 25.29 -10.88 0.15
CA ILE A 233 24.09 -10.57 -0.65
C ILE A 233 23.45 -11.85 -1.20
N HIS A 234 24.26 -12.81 -1.66
CA HIS A 234 23.77 -14.10 -2.15
C HIS A 234 23.13 -14.93 -1.03
N GLU A 235 23.77 -15.01 0.14
CA GLU A 235 23.23 -15.68 1.33
C GLU A 235 21.90 -15.04 1.81
N ILE A 236 21.80 -13.71 1.83
CA ILE A 236 20.56 -13.01 2.20
C ILE A 236 19.44 -13.30 1.20
N LYS A 237 19.74 -13.30 -0.11
CA LYS A 237 18.77 -13.67 -1.15
C LYS A 237 18.32 -15.12 -1.00
N TRP A 238 19.23 -16.05 -0.70
CA TRP A 238 18.92 -17.47 -0.50
C TRP A 238 18.05 -17.70 0.74
N LYS A 239 18.38 -17.06 1.87
CA LYS A 239 17.57 -17.12 3.10
C LYS A 239 16.15 -16.59 2.86
N ARG A 240 16.02 -15.43 2.22
CA ARG A 240 14.70 -14.87 1.86
C ARG A 240 13.91 -15.79 0.92
N TYR A 241 14.56 -16.49 0.00
CA TYR A 241 13.90 -17.46 -0.88
C TYR A 241 13.32 -18.65 -0.09
N LEU A 242 14.11 -19.23 0.83
CA LEU A 242 13.65 -20.33 1.68
C LEU A 242 12.50 -19.89 2.61
N GLU A 243 12.66 -18.76 3.29
CA GLU A 243 11.62 -18.15 4.14
C GLU A 243 10.32 -17.91 3.36
N ASN A 244 10.40 -17.51 2.09
CA ASN A 244 9.23 -17.28 1.25
C ASN A 244 8.53 -18.60 0.84
N GLU A 245 9.25 -19.68 0.58
CA GLU A 245 8.63 -21.00 0.34
C GLU A 245 8.04 -21.61 1.63
N GLU A 246 8.68 -21.41 2.79
CA GLU A 246 8.10 -21.80 4.09
C GLU A 246 6.82 -21.00 4.40
N ASN A 247 6.84 -19.67 4.24
CA ASN A 247 5.65 -18.83 4.40
C ASN A 247 4.51 -19.28 3.47
N LYS A 248 4.79 -19.52 2.19
CA LYS A 248 3.83 -20.02 1.21
C LYS A 248 3.27 -21.41 1.55
N LYS A 249 4.06 -22.28 2.20
CA LYS A 249 3.56 -23.56 2.76
C LYS A 249 2.57 -23.30 3.90
N THR A 250 2.92 -22.43 4.85
CA THR A 250 2.03 -22.09 5.97
C THR A 250 0.75 -21.36 5.52
N GLU A 251 0.82 -20.49 4.50
CA GLU A 251 -0.36 -19.84 3.91
C GLU A 251 -1.33 -20.88 3.30
N ASN A 252 -0.80 -21.87 2.58
CA ASN A 252 -1.61 -22.96 2.03
C ASN A 252 -2.22 -23.85 3.14
N GLU A 253 -1.47 -24.12 4.21
CA GLU A 253 -1.99 -24.88 5.37
C GLU A 253 -3.13 -24.12 6.09
N LEU A 254 -2.97 -22.80 6.30
CA LEU A 254 -4.01 -21.94 6.87
C LEU A 254 -5.23 -21.80 5.95
N ARG A 255 -5.02 -21.70 4.63
CA ARG A 255 -6.10 -21.66 3.63
C ARG A 255 -6.92 -22.95 3.65
N ASN A 256 -6.26 -24.11 3.59
CA ASN A 256 -6.92 -25.42 3.68
C ASN A 256 -7.69 -25.60 4.99
N ALA A 257 -7.16 -25.10 6.12
CA ALA A 257 -7.85 -25.11 7.40
C ALA A 257 -9.08 -24.17 7.40
N SER A 258 -8.97 -22.98 6.80
CA SER A 258 -10.09 -22.04 6.64
C SER A 258 -11.22 -22.65 5.80
N ASP A 259 -10.89 -23.21 4.64
CA ASP A 259 -11.85 -23.86 3.74
C ASP A 259 -12.56 -25.05 4.43
N TYR A 260 -11.83 -25.81 5.24
CA TYR A 260 -12.39 -26.90 6.06
C TYR A 260 -13.38 -26.38 7.13
N PHE A 261 -13.03 -25.33 7.88
CA PHE A 261 -13.92 -24.75 8.88
C PHE A 261 -15.14 -24.07 8.24
N GLU A 262 -14.98 -23.40 7.09
CA GLU A 262 -16.11 -22.85 6.33
C GLU A 262 -17.08 -23.95 5.89
N GLY A 263 -16.56 -25.07 5.36
CA GLY A 263 -17.36 -26.25 5.01
C GLY A 263 -18.17 -26.80 6.20
N LEU A 264 -17.54 -26.92 7.38
CA LEU A 264 -18.23 -27.32 8.61
C LEU A 264 -19.31 -26.34 9.05
N LEU A 265 -19.03 -25.03 9.00
CA LEU A 265 -20.01 -23.99 9.35
C LEU A 265 -21.21 -24.01 8.40
N ILE A 266 -20.99 -24.17 7.10
CA ILE A 266 -22.07 -24.31 6.10
C ILE A 266 -22.93 -25.54 6.39
N GLN A 267 -22.31 -26.69 6.74
CA GLN A 267 -23.03 -27.90 7.11
C GLN A 267 -23.87 -27.71 8.39
N TYR A 268 -23.32 -27.03 9.39
CA TYR A 268 -23.98 -26.77 10.67
C TYR A 268 -25.17 -25.80 10.52
N ILE A 269 -24.98 -24.71 9.77
CA ILE A 269 -26.05 -23.77 9.39
C ILE A 269 -27.17 -24.50 8.62
N ARG A 270 -26.81 -25.45 7.74
CA ARG A 270 -27.79 -26.27 7.01
C ARG A 270 -28.59 -27.18 7.95
N SER A 271 -27.96 -27.79 8.97
CA SER A 271 -28.67 -28.58 9.98
C SER A 271 -29.68 -27.72 10.75
N TYR A 272 -29.24 -26.59 11.31
CA TYR A 272 -30.12 -25.71 12.08
C TYR A 272 -31.27 -25.14 11.25
N ARG A 273 -31.05 -24.81 9.97
CA ARG A 273 -32.15 -24.40 9.08
C ARG A 273 -33.19 -25.52 8.89
N LYS A 274 -32.76 -26.78 8.81
CA LYS A 274 -33.67 -27.93 8.69
C LYS A 274 -34.45 -28.15 9.99
N GLU A 275 -33.77 -28.14 11.14
CA GLU A 275 -34.40 -28.28 12.46
C GLU A 275 -35.41 -27.16 12.75
N LEU A 276 -35.10 -25.93 12.35
CA LEU A 276 -36.00 -24.77 12.47
C LEU A 276 -37.26 -24.94 11.61
N GLU A 277 -37.13 -25.44 10.36
CA GLU A 277 -38.29 -25.67 9.50
C GLU A 277 -39.16 -26.82 10.03
N GLU A 278 -38.54 -27.90 10.50
CA GLU A 278 -39.23 -29.00 11.19
C GLU A 278 -39.91 -28.57 12.50
N ALA A 279 -39.40 -27.54 13.17
CA ALA A 279 -40.05 -26.93 14.33
C ALA A 279 -41.30 -26.13 13.93
N LYS A 280 -41.21 -25.29 12.88
CA LYS A 280 -42.38 -24.56 12.32
C LYS A 280 -43.47 -25.51 11.84
N ASP A 281 -43.11 -26.59 11.15
CA ASP A 281 -44.08 -27.59 10.69
C ASP A 281 -44.81 -28.29 11.84
N ARG A 282 -44.13 -28.48 12.99
CA ARG A 282 -44.75 -29.00 14.21
C ARG A 282 -45.67 -27.95 14.86
N GLU A 283 -45.23 -26.70 14.94
CA GLU A 283 -46.02 -25.58 15.45
C GLU A 283 -47.30 -25.37 14.63
N LEU A 284 -47.22 -25.36 13.30
CA LEU A 284 -48.38 -25.24 12.40
C LEU A 284 -49.38 -26.39 12.59
N LYS A 285 -48.92 -27.62 12.81
CA LYS A 285 -49.78 -28.76 13.13
C LYS A 285 -50.50 -28.59 14.47
N LEU A 286 -49.79 -28.13 15.50
CA LEU A 286 -50.38 -27.84 16.81
C LEU A 286 -51.41 -26.70 16.73
N ILE A 287 -51.10 -25.61 16.01
CA ILE A 287 -52.05 -24.50 15.78
C ILE A 287 -53.33 -24.99 15.08
N LYS A 288 -53.21 -25.92 14.11
CA LYS A 288 -54.39 -26.51 13.45
C LYS A 288 -55.22 -27.35 14.43
N GLN A 289 -54.59 -28.19 15.24
CA GLN A 289 -55.27 -29.00 16.25
C GLN A 289 -55.97 -28.14 17.31
N ILE A 290 -55.33 -27.05 17.75
CA ILE A 290 -55.93 -26.09 18.70
C ILE A 290 -57.20 -25.48 18.08
N LYS A 291 -57.14 -24.99 16.84
CA LYS A 291 -58.32 -24.43 16.14
C LYS A 291 -59.46 -25.44 15.97
N GLU A 292 -59.13 -26.71 15.69
CA GLU A 292 -60.11 -27.80 15.63
C GLU A 292 -60.77 -28.02 17.01
N LYS A 293 -60.00 -28.00 18.10
CA LYS A 293 -60.51 -28.13 19.48
C LYS A 293 -61.26 -26.90 20.00
N GLU A 294 -60.88 -25.68 19.59
CA GLU A 294 -61.65 -24.46 19.85
C GLU A 294 -63.04 -24.54 19.18
N GLY A 295 -63.11 -25.04 17.95
CA GLY A 295 -64.37 -25.29 17.25
C GLY A 295 -65.24 -26.33 17.97
N GLU A 296 -64.68 -27.48 18.35
CA GLU A 296 -65.38 -28.48 19.17
C GLU A 296 -65.90 -27.87 20.48
N MET A 297 -65.06 -27.11 21.19
CA MET A 297 -65.40 -26.48 22.47
C MET A 297 -66.57 -25.50 22.33
N GLU A 298 -66.59 -24.65 21.29
CA GLU A 298 -67.69 -23.71 21.08
C GLU A 298 -68.99 -24.45 20.71
N THR A 299 -68.93 -25.56 19.97
CA THR A 299 -70.13 -26.41 19.73
C THR A 299 -70.64 -27.09 20.99
N LEU A 300 -69.76 -27.57 21.88
CA LEU A 300 -70.15 -28.14 23.17
C LEU A 300 -70.77 -27.08 24.08
N LYS A 301 -70.17 -25.90 24.14
CA LYS A 301 -70.67 -24.75 24.90
C LYS A 301 -72.04 -24.27 24.42
N LYS A 302 -72.33 -24.35 23.12
CA LYS A 302 -73.68 -24.11 22.56
C LYS A 302 -74.68 -25.18 23.04
N ARG A 303 -74.31 -26.46 23.01
CA ARG A 303 -75.17 -27.55 23.52
C ARG A 303 -75.41 -27.47 25.02
N VAL A 304 -74.40 -27.08 25.82
CA VAL A 304 -74.57 -26.88 27.26
C VAL A 304 -75.62 -25.80 27.53
N LYS A 305 -75.58 -24.67 26.82
CA LYS A 305 -76.63 -23.65 26.92
C LYS A 305 -78.02 -24.14 26.51
N GLU A 306 -78.12 -24.89 25.42
CA GLU A 306 -79.39 -25.48 24.96
C GLU A 306 -79.96 -26.50 25.96
N GLU A 307 -79.12 -27.17 26.74
CA GLU A 307 -79.54 -28.11 27.79
C GLU A 307 -79.83 -27.39 29.12
N GLU A 308 -79.10 -26.31 29.44
CA GLU A 308 -79.41 -25.40 30.56
C GLU A 308 -80.78 -24.72 30.34
N GLU A 309 -81.09 -24.28 29.11
CA GLU A 309 -82.39 -23.72 28.74
C GLU A 309 -83.51 -24.76 28.90
N LYS A 310 -83.32 -26.01 28.46
CA LYS A 310 -84.30 -27.09 28.68
C LYS A 310 -84.47 -27.48 30.14
N ASN A 311 -83.40 -27.55 30.92
CA ASN A 311 -83.52 -27.84 32.35
C ASN A 311 -84.31 -26.74 33.08
N MET A 312 -84.19 -25.48 32.66
CA MET A 312 -85.04 -24.39 33.18
C MET A 312 -86.51 -24.57 32.78
N GLU A 313 -86.80 -25.02 31.54
CA GLU A 313 -88.16 -25.37 31.12
C GLU A 313 -88.72 -26.57 31.91
N ASP A 314 -87.92 -27.60 32.15
CA ASP A 314 -88.29 -28.79 32.95
C ASP A 314 -88.50 -28.43 34.44
N ASP A 315 -87.68 -27.56 35.02
CA ASP A 315 -87.87 -27.03 36.38
C ASP A 315 -89.17 -26.19 36.47
N GLU A 316 -89.48 -25.36 35.46
CA GLU A 316 -90.76 -24.61 35.39
C GLU A 316 -91.98 -25.55 35.22
N LEU A 317 -91.80 -26.69 34.54
CA LEU A 317 -92.82 -27.75 34.44
C LEU A 317 -92.99 -28.52 35.75
N LEU A 318 -91.90 -28.74 36.50
CA LEU A 318 -91.93 -29.36 37.83
C LEU A 318 -92.63 -28.47 38.86
N GLU A 319 -92.41 -27.16 38.83
CA GLU A 319 -93.13 -26.20 39.69
C GLU A 319 -94.65 -26.25 39.42
N LYS A 320 -95.05 -26.20 38.14
CA LYS A 320 -96.47 -26.34 37.74
C LYS A 320 -97.07 -27.71 38.11
N LEU A 321 -96.27 -28.77 38.07
CA LEU A 321 -96.69 -30.09 38.53
C LEU A 321 -96.93 -30.10 40.04
N ALA A 322 -96.04 -29.52 40.84
CA ALA A 322 -96.20 -29.40 42.28
C ALA A 322 -97.45 -28.58 42.68
N ASP A 323 -97.67 -27.44 42.02
CA ASP A 323 -98.90 -26.64 42.19
C ASP A 323 -100.16 -27.46 41.88
N SER A 324 -100.13 -28.24 40.78
CA SER A 324 -101.26 -29.10 40.39
C SER A 324 -101.46 -30.29 41.34
N GLU A 325 -100.39 -30.82 41.96
CA GLU A 325 -100.46 -31.87 42.97
C GLU A 325 -101.10 -31.34 44.27
N GLU A 326 -100.76 -30.11 44.68
CA GLU A 326 -101.41 -29.45 45.82
C GLU A 326 -102.90 -29.14 45.54
N GLU A 327 -103.25 -28.75 44.30
CA GLU A 327 -104.65 -28.57 43.89
C GLU A 327 -105.42 -29.91 43.93
N VAL A 328 -104.85 -31.00 43.41
CA VAL A 328 -105.43 -32.35 43.49
C VAL A 328 -105.60 -32.79 44.94
N TYR A 329 -104.64 -32.50 45.82
CA TYR A 329 -104.75 -32.83 47.25
C TYR A 329 -105.91 -32.07 47.91
N LYS A 330 -106.06 -30.77 47.66
CA LYS A 330 -107.19 -29.95 48.16
C LYS A 330 -108.54 -30.46 47.64
N LEU A 331 -108.66 -30.72 46.34
CA LEU A 331 -109.87 -31.29 45.74
C LEU A 331 -110.22 -32.65 46.35
N ASN A 332 -109.23 -33.48 46.66
CA ASN A 332 -109.46 -34.77 47.31
C ASN A 332 -109.94 -34.61 48.77
N GLU A 333 -109.42 -33.64 49.54
CA GLU A 333 -109.96 -33.29 50.86
C GLU A 333 -111.41 -32.81 50.78
N GLU A 334 -111.75 -31.96 49.79
CA GLU A 334 -113.13 -31.52 49.54
C GLU A 334 -114.06 -32.70 49.20
N VAL A 335 -113.62 -33.63 48.36
CA VAL A 335 -114.37 -34.85 48.00
C VAL A 335 -114.57 -35.75 49.22
N VAL A 336 -113.56 -35.93 50.08
CA VAL A 336 -113.70 -36.68 51.34
C VAL A 336 -114.71 -36.01 52.27
N HIS A 337 -114.68 -34.69 52.40
CA HIS A 337 -115.63 -33.93 53.20
C HIS A 337 -117.07 -33.97 52.63
N LEU A 338 -117.22 -33.93 51.29
CA LEU A 338 -118.48 -34.13 50.58
C LEU A 338 -119.04 -35.55 50.80
N ASN A 339 -118.22 -36.59 50.65
CA ASN A 339 -118.61 -37.97 50.93
C ASN A 339 -119.10 -38.12 52.37
N LYS A 340 -118.38 -37.57 53.35
CA LYS A 340 -118.79 -37.59 54.76
C LYS A 340 -120.11 -36.86 55.01
N LYS A 341 -120.37 -35.76 54.29
CA LYS A 341 -121.67 -35.07 54.31
C LYS A 341 -122.78 -35.91 53.68
N MET A 342 -122.53 -36.58 52.56
CA MET A 342 -123.49 -37.50 51.94
C MET A 342 -123.80 -38.69 52.84
N GLU A 343 -122.80 -39.25 53.52
CA GLU A 343 -122.94 -40.36 54.48
C GLU A 343 -123.86 -39.96 55.65
N MET A 344 -123.58 -38.83 56.32
CA MET A 344 -124.48 -38.28 57.36
C MET A 344 -125.90 -37.98 56.84
N MET A 345 -126.02 -37.54 55.57
CA MET A 345 -127.32 -37.28 54.96
C MET A 345 -128.05 -38.59 54.66
N SER A 346 -127.35 -39.62 54.20
CA SER A 346 -127.87 -40.97 53.97
C SER A 346 -128.35 -41.61 55.27
N ASP A 347 -127.56 -41.53 56.35
CA ASP A 347 -127.97 -41.95 57.69
C ASP A 347 -129.24 -41.23 58.16
N SER A 348 -129.35 -39.92 57.89
CA SER A 348 -130.53 -39.13 58.25
C SER A 348 -131.76 -39.52 57.43
N PHE A 349 -131.61 -39.85 56.15
CA PHE A 349 -132.68 -40.37 55.30
C PHE A 349 -133.10 -41.79 55.72
N GLU A 350 -132.15 -42.65 56.08
CA GLU A 350 -132.45 -43.99 56.57
C GLU A 350 -133.20 -43.93 57.92
N LYS A 351 -132.78 -43.04 58.83
CA LYS A 351 -133.50 -42.75 60.08
C LYS A 351 -134.91 -42.23 59.82
N LEU A 352 -135.07 -41.26 58.91
CA LEU A 352 -136.38 -40.74 58.51
C LEU A 352 -137.27 -41.85 57.92
N THR A 353 -136.69 -42.75 57.14
CA THR A 353 -137.40 -43.90 56.54
C THR A 353 -137.87 -44.89 57.61
N ARG A 354 -137.04 -45.19 58.62
CA ARG A 354 -137.43 -45.99 59.79
C ARG A 354 -138.52 -45.30 60.62
N GLU A 355 -138.43 -43.99 60.84
CA GLU A 355 -139.44 -43.21 61.55
C GLU A 355 -140.78 -43.17 60.79
N MET A 356 -140.77 -43.05 59.45
CA MET A 356 -141.98 -43.16 58.64
C MET A 356 -142.59 -44.56 58.66
N ALA A 357 -141.78 -45.62 58.56
CA ALA A 357 -142.26 -47.00 58.66
C ALA A 357 -142.85 -47.31 60.04
N GLN A 358 -142.27 -46.76 61.12
CA GLN A 358 -142.81 -46.89 62.47
C GLN A 358 -144.14 -46.13 62.62
N LYS A 359 -144.22 -44.88 62.13
CA LYS A 359 -145.48 -44.11 62.11
C LYS A 359 -146.57 -44.78 61.28
N GLN A 360 -146.23 -45.38 60.13
CA GLN A 360 -147.19 -46.17 59.36
C GLN A 360 -147.77 -47.31 60.21
N LYS A 361 -146.91 -48.05 60.92
CA LYS A 361 -147.33 -49.15 61.79
C LYS A 361 -148.17 -48.68 63.00
N GLU A 362 -147.84 -47.53 63.58
CA GLU A 362 -148.66 -46.86 64.60
C GLU A 362 -150.05 -46.53 64.02
N THR A 363 -150.11 -45.85 62.86
CA THR A 363 -151.39 -45.53 62.20
C THR A 363 -152.17 -46.76 61.72
N GLU A 364 -151.52 -47.86 61.33
CA GLU A 364 -152.18 -49.14 61.04
C GLU A 364 -152.84 -49.72 62.31
N SER A 365 -152.14 -49.68 63.45
CA SER A 365 -152.68 -50.16 64.72
C SER A 365 -153.84 -49.30 65.24
N GLU A 366 -153.79 -47.98 65.04
CA GLU A 366 -154.93 -47.08 65.31
C GLU A 366 -156.10 -47.38 64.37
N LEU A 367 -155.87 -47.57 63.07
CA LEU A 367 -156.90 -47.97 62.10
C LEU A 367 -157.54 -49.32 62.40
N GLU A 368 -156.77 -50.26 62.96
CA GLU A 368 -157.28 -51.57 63.37
C GLU A 368 -158.10 -51.48 64.66
N GLY A 369 -157.74 -50.58 65.58
CA GLY A 369 -158.57 -50.16 66.71
C GLY A 369 -159.90 -49.54 66.26
N VAL A 370 -159.85 -48.52 65.40
CA VAL A 370 -161.04 -47.85 64.84
C VAL A 370 -161.93 -48.81 64.04
N LYS A 371 -161.35 -49.77 63.31
CA LYS A 371 -162.13 -50.85 62.66
C LYS A 371 -162.87 -51.74 63.65
N LYS A 372 -162.30 -51.96 64.84
CA LYS A 372 -162.92 -52.78 65.89
C LYS A 372 -164.09 -52.03 66.55
N GLU A 373 -163.89 -50.75 66.87
CA GLU A 373 -164.95 -49.87 67.39
C GLU A 373 -166.09 -49.70 66.37
N LEU A 374 -165.78 -49.50 65.09
CA LEU A 374 -166.78 -49.46 64.00
C LEU A 374 -167.53 -50.78 63.82
N LYS A 375 -166.95 -51.91 64.22
CA LYS A 375 -167.63 -53.20 64.19
C LYS A 375 -168.56 -53.36 65.39
N GLU A 376 -168.10 -53.03 66.60
CA GLU A 376 -168.93 -53.04 67.81
C GLU A 376 -170.14 -52.09 67.64
N ALA A 377 -169.92 -50.87 67.13
CA ALA A 377 -170.99 -49.91 66.82
C ALA A 377 -171.93 -50.33 65.66
N LYS A 378 -171.51 -51.28 64.79
CA LYS A 378 -172.39 -51.86 63.77
C LYS A 378 -173.24 -52.99 64.34
N ASP A 379 -172.62 -53.89 65.11
CA ASP A 379 -173.29 -55.02 65.74
C ASP A 379 -174.34 -54.53 66.76
N GLU A 380 -174.11 -53.38 67.41
CA GLU A 380 -175.06 -52.69 68.30
C GLU A 380 -176.23 -52.00 67.54
N LEU A 381 -176.03 -51.65 66.27
CA LEU A 381 -177.05 -51.01 65.42
C LEU A 381 -177.97 -52.04 64.74
N ASP A 382 -177.41 -53.19 64.36
CA ASP A 382 -178.19 -54.35 63.88
C ASP A 382 -179.07 -54.94 65.01
N SER A 383 -178.68 -54.79 66.28
CA SER A 383 -179.47 -55.19 67.47
C SER A 383 -180.76 -54.37 67.70
N ILE A 384 -180.91 -53.19 67.10
CA ILE A 384 -182.04 -52.27 67.35
C ILE A 384 -183.21 -52.52 66.38
N TYR A 385 -183.00 -53.26 65.29
CA TYR A 385 -183.98 -53.41 64.22
C TYR A 385 -184.70 -54.77 64.14
N GLU A 386 -184.42 -55.72 65.04
CA GLU A 386 -185.10 -57.03 65.08
C GLU A 386 -186.03 -57.25 66.30
N GLU A 387 -186.28 -56.22 67.14
CA GLU A 387 -187.00 -56.40 68.42
C GLU A 387 -188.28 -55.55 68.62
N ASP A 388 -188.92 -55.04 67.55
CA ASP A 388 -190.20 -54.30 67.65
C ASP A 388 -191.19 -54.58 66.50
N GLU A 389 -191.60 -55.84 66.33
CA GLU A 389 -192.79 -56.24 65.55
C GLU A 389 -193.81 -57.04 66.40
N ALA A 390 -194.13 -56.55 67.61
CA ALA A 390 -195.16 -57.19 68.46
C ALA A 390 -195.79 -56.30 69.56
N ASP A 391 -196.46 -55.18 69.22
CA ASP A 391 -197.74 -54.81 69.87
C ASP A 391 -198.39 -53.52 69.28
N MET A 392 -199.72 -53.40 69.41
CA MET A 392 -200.59 -52.25 69.03
C MET A 392 -200.69 -51.95 67.51
N ALA A 393 -201.76 -52.25 66.77
CA ALA A 393 -203.16 -52.56 67.08
C ALA A 393 -203.95 -51.44 67.81
N ASN A 394 -204.88 -50.84 67.06
CA ASN A 394 -205.98 -49.91 67.42
C ASN A 394 -205.79 -48.38 67.31
N PHE A 395 -206.80 -47.79 66.64
CA PHE A 395 -207.25 -46.39 66.54
C PHE A 395 -206.67 -45.45 65.45
N TYR A 396 -207.55 -45.25 64.44
CA TYR A 396 -207.65 -44.17 63.43
C TYR A 396 -206.67 -44.13 62.25
#